data_AF-A0AAD8PD15-F1
#
_entry.id   AF-A0AAD8PD15-F1
#
_cell.length_a   1.000
_cell.length_b   1.000
_cell.length_c   1.000
_cell.angle_alpha   90.00
_cell.angle_beta   90.00
_cell.angle_gamma   90.00
#
_symmetry.space_group_name_H-M   'P 1'
#
loop_
_entity.id
_entity.type
_entity.pdbx_description
1 polymer ?
#
loop_
_entity_poly.entity_id
_entity_poly.type
_entity_poly.pdbx_seq_one_letter_code
_entity_poly.pdbx_strand_id
1 'polypeptide(L)'
;MGLKKTTRDGYVMGPLTAEEATTLIRAIDEYIGHLRGHDRNEALRQMLSKHGREPCKVIELGRQVLPHRHPRSVYNYVRRRIVKYNTGKWTEEELYVLLEHYFSGRMDPQQSQSEHGAIESSSWTEDPEADSISLHASSLDAASTPKSQYEYKTRHSWRAVSAQINRLPEQVYDKWKEIRPTVENYRELFETKGLSKKETIRMLGDISTSRKVARFPAIASQSNTGDVTLESDENSQPRPALTDEERRDIHAYIVEITANIAKGEPLVSNIPWKAVSEHFHDFSESKIRLQWSLNIYPDVLRRNITGFSDIIVARCGLHFLRKRRLEAERLSHFDFGQFLPQLPPLYVVRCVDMALKKCVRTFAKGKLQVAKVAVSDKSILSYKECNTLLQFLRKNKSMITAEEVYALSYDAPAAESSESQEVLAISDRDTPSDSPSRPKGELAVASILPYNVVKFKDGFVYLSLFRQIKLAYCELKVKEHFSSDMEILKRIPQDAFPPYETLSIGD
;
A
#
# COMPACT_ATOMS: atom_id res chain seq x y z
N MET A 1 -4.85 -14.79 9.55
CA MET A 1 -4.07 -15.99 9.22
C MET A 1 -2.64 -15.77 9.69
N GLY A 2 -2.09 -16.68 10.51
CA GLY A 2 -0.68 -16.61 10.89
C GLY A 2 0.20 -16.85 9.67
N LEU A 3 1.16 -15.96 9.41
CA LEU A 3 2.17 -16.17 8.38
C LEU A 3 2.88 -17.51 8.67
N LYS A 4 2.90 -18.43 7.69
CA LYS A 4 3.53 -19.75 7.84
C LYS A 4 4.98 -19.56 8.28
N LYS A 5 5.33 -20.06 9.46
CA LYS A 5 6.71 -20.13 9.92
C LYS A 5 7.40 -21.25 9.15
N THR A 6 8.52 -20.95 8.52
CA THR A 6 9.37 -21.96 7.86
C THR A 6 10.52 -22.30 8.80
N THR A 7 10.98 -23.55 8.78
CA THR A 7 12.18 -23.96 9.52
C THR A 7 13.35 -24.02 8.54
N ARG A 8 14.49 -23.45 8.93
CA ARG A 8 15.74 -23.51 8.17
C ARG A 8 16.89 -23.73 9.14
N ASP A 9 17.70 -24.76 8.90
CA ASP A 9 18.86 -25.12 9.74
C ASP A 9 18.48 -25.34 11.22
N GLY A 10 17.29 -25.90 11.47
CA GLY A 10 16.75 -26.10 12.83
C GLY A 10 16.13 -24.84 13.47
N TYR A 11 16.26 -23.67 12.84
CA TYR A 11 15.72 -22.42 13.35
C TYR A 11 14.37 -22.04 12.74
N VAL A 12 13.53 -21.37 13.53
CA VAL A 12 12.23 -20.86 13.08
C VAL A 12 12.40 -19.51 12.37
N MET A 13 12.08 -19.47 11.08
CA MET A 13 12.07 -18.29 10.22
C MET A 13 10.66 -17.70 10.08
N GLY A 14 10.59 -16.45 9.62
CA GLY A 14 9.34 -15.70 9.45
C GLY A 14 9.12 -14.64 10.53
N PRO A 15 7.94 -13.99 10.53
CA PRO A 15 7.63 -12.93 11.47
C PRO A 15 7.75 -13.38 12.93
N LEU A 16 8.20 -12.46 13.78
CA LEU A 16 8.13 -12.63 15.22
C LEU A 16 6.67 -12.52 15.65
N THR A 17 6.28 -13.38 16.60
CA THR A 17 5.04 -13.23 17.35
C THR A 17 5.11 -12.00 18.25
N ALA A 18 3.97 -11.54 18.76
CA ALA A 18 3.91 -10.39 19.67
C ALA A 18 4.74 -10.63 20.95
N GLU A 19 4.72 -11.85 21.47
CA GLU A 19 5.50 -12.26 22.64
C GLU A 19 7.01 -12.23 22.36
N GLU A 20 7.45 -12.83 21.25
CA GLU A 20 8.87 -12.82 20.85
C GLU A 20 9.38 -11.40 20.60
N ALA A 21 8.56 -10.56 19.95
CA ALA A 21 8.84 -9.15 19.74
C ALA A 21 9.02 -8.41 21.08
N THR A 22 8.10 -8.61 22.02
CA THR A 22 8.14 -7.97 23.34
C THR A 22 9.37 -8.39 24.14
N THR A 23 9.67 -9.69 24.17
CA THR A 23 10.86 -10.24 24.83
C THR A 23 12.15 -9.66 24.24
N LEU A 24 12.26 -9.59 22.92
CA LEU A 24 13.42 -9.01 22.24
C LEU A 24 13.56 -7.50 22.48
N ILE A 25 12.46 -6.75 22.41
CA ILE A 25 12.45 -5.30 22.68
C ILE A 25 12.91 -5.02 24.12
N ARG A 26 12.39 -5.76 25.10
CA ARG A 26 12.78 -5.61 26.51
C ARG A 26 14.28 -5.83 26.72
N ALA A 27 14.82 -6.91 26.14
CA ALA A 27 16.25 -7.22 26.27
C ALA A 27 17.15 -6.15 25.62
N ILE A 28 16.71 -5.57 24.50
CA ILE A 28 17.41 -4.46 23.84
C ILE A 28 17.34 -3.19 24.69
N ASP A 29 16.17 -2.82 25.21
CA ASP A 29 16.00 -1.62 26.01
C ASP A 29 16.78 -1.71 27.34
N GLU A 30 16.85 -2.90 27.96
CA GLU A 30 17.71 -3.18 29.11
C GLU A 30 19.19 -2.97 28.79
N TYR A 31 19.67 -3.56 27.68
CA TYR A 31 21.05 -3.36 27.22
C TYR A 31 21.39 -1.89 26.96
N ILE A 32 20.49 -1.16 26.28
CA ILE A 32 20.67 0.28 26.02
C ILE A 32 20.66 1.08 27.32
N GLY A 33 19.84 0.70 28.31
CA GLY A 33 19.81 1.31 29.63
C GLY A 33 21.17 1.27 30.35
N HIS A 34 21.97 0.23 30.10
CA HIS A 34 23.32 0.11 30.63
C HIS A 34 24.36 1.03 29.95
N LEU A 35 24.11 1.47 28.71
CA LEU A 35 25.05 2.29 27.95
C LEU A 35 25.10 3.77 28.38
N ARG A 36 24.27 4.22 29.35
CA ARG A 36 24.24 5.58 29.95
C ARG A 36 24.61 6.75 29.00
N GLY A 37 23.62 7.47 28.52
CA GLY A 37 23.80 8.76 27.81
C GLY A 37 23.77 8.69 26.29
N HIS A 38 23.62 7.50 25.70
CA HIS A 38 23.36 7.37 24.26
C HIS A 38 21.87 7.58 23.92
N ASP A 39 21.59 8.30 22.83
CA ASP A 39 20.26 8.28 22.23
C ASP A 39 19.89 6.85 21.84
N ARG A 40 18.63 6.46 22.08
CA ARG A 40 18.16 5.09 21.84
C ARG A 40 18.35 4.65 20.39
N ASN A 41 18.11 5.52 19.40
CA ASN A 41 18.28 5.13 18.00
C ASN A 41 19.76 5.03 17.63
N GLU A 42 20.60 5.90 18.17
CA GLU A 42 22.04 5.85 17.94
C GLU A 42 22.64 4.57 18.54
N ALA A 43 22.27 4.22 19.77
CA ALA A 43 22.65 2.95 20.39
C ALA A 43 22.20 1.75 19.56
N LEU A 44 20.96 1.74 19.07
CA LEU A 44 20.46 0.68 18.19
C LEU A 44 21.27 0.55 16.89
N ARG A 45 21.66 1.68 16.27
CA ARG A 45 22.49 1.66 15.05
C ARG A 45 23.87 1.10 15.33
N GLN A 46 24.47 1.46 16.46
CA GLN A 46 25.76 0.91 16.91
C GLN A 46 25.65 -0.58 17.22
N MET A 47 24.54 -1.03 17.81
CA MET A 47 24.31 -2.46 18.06
C MET A 47 24.11 -3.27 16.77
N LEU A 48 23.68 -2.64 15.67
CA LEU A 48 23.50 -3.26 14.36
C LEU A 48 24.77 -3.21 13.50
N SER A 49 25.73 -2.33 13.80
CA SER A 49 26.99 -2.29 13.07
C SER A 49 27.81 -3.55 13.36
N LYS A 50 28.38 -4.12 12.29
CA LYS A 50 29.25 -5.30 12.41
C LYS A 50 30.67 -4.84 12.67
N HIS A 51 31.31 -5.40 13.69
CA HIS A 51 32.73 -5.20 13.96
C HIS A 51 33.48 -6.47 13.53
N GLY A 52 34.00 -6.48 12.30
CA GLY A 52 34.80 -7.59 11.77
C GLY A 52 34.01 -8.90 11.56
N ARG A 53 34.51 -10.01 12.13
CA ARG A 53 33.91 -11.34 11.99
C ARG A 53 32.84 -11.64 13.04
N GLU A 54 32.81 -10.89 14.13
CA GLU A 54 31.90 -11.11 15.25
C GLU A 54 30.43 -10.81 14.86
N PRO A 55 29.45 -11.54 15.45
CA PRO A 55 28.06 -11.19 15.32
C PRO A 55 27.81 -9.81 15.92
N CYS A 56 26.91 -9.02 15.32
CA CYS A 56 26.54 -7.74 15.93
C CYS A 56 25.76 -7.97 17.24
N LYS A 57 25.76 -6.97 18.12
CA LYS A 57 25.22 -7.10 19.48
C LYS A 57 23.75 -7.51 19.52
N VAL A 58 22.98 -7.07 18.53
CA VAL A 58 21.57 -7.48 18.34
C VAL A 58 21.44 -9.00 18.16
N ILE A 59 22.34 -9.62 17.39
CA ILE A 59 22.30 -11.06 17.15
C ILE A 59 22.66 -11.83 18.43
N GLU A 60 23.64 -11.35 19.19
CA GLU A 60 24.00 -11.96 20.47
C GLU A 60 22.83 -11.96 21.46
N LEU A 61 22.20 -10.81 21.68
CA LEU A 61 21.01 -10.69 22.52
C LEU A 61 19.87 -11.57 21.99
N GLY A 62 19.67 -11.56 20.67
CA GLY A 62 18.70 -12.41 19.99
C GLY A 62 18.87 -13.89 20.30
N ARG A 63 20.11 -14.40 20.27
CA ARG A 63 20.43 -15.80 20.59
C ARG A 63 20.18 -16.12 22.06
N GLN A 64 20.39 -15.16 22.96
CA GLN A 64 20.15 -15.34 24.39
C GLN A 64 18.65 -15.44 24.70
N VAL A 65 17.84 -14.52 24.16
CA VAL A 65 16.42 -14.44 24.53
C VAL A 65 15.48 -15.19 23.59
N LEU A 66 15.92 -15.52 22.38
CA LEU A 66 15.16 -16.25 21.37
C LEU A 66 16.05 -17.33 20.70
N PRO A 67 16.53 -18.34 21.45
CA PRO A 67 17.51 -19.32 20.95
C PRO A 67 17.00 -20.14 19.77
N HIS A 68 15.69 -20.36 19.66
CA HIS A 68 15.05 -21.08 18.55
C HIS A 68 14.88 -20.24 17.28
N ARG A 69 15.17 -18.93 17.32
CA ARG A 69 15.01 -18.02 16.18
C ARG A 69 16.30 -17.87 15.40
N HIS A 70 16.16 -17.88 14.08
CA HIS A 70 17.29 -17.71 13.19
C HIS A 70 17.90 -16.29 13.37
N PRO A 71 19.22 -16.14 13.54
CA PRO A 71 19.89 -14.84 13.76
C PRO A 71 19.50 -13.75 12.76
N ARG A 72 19.43 -14.12 11.47
CA ARG A 72 18.99 -13.21 10.38
C ARG A 72 17.57 -12.69 10.56
N SER A 73 16.66 -13.48 11.13
CA SER A 73 15.28 -13.05 11.40
C SER A 73 15.26 -11.98 12.49
N VAL A 74 15.99 -12.21 13.59
CA VAL A 74 16.18 -11.24 14.67
C VAL A 74 16.77 -9.94 14.14
N TYR A 75 17.91 -10.03 13.44
CA TYR A 75 18.58 -8.86 12.87
C TYR A 75 17.65 -8.04 11.96
N ASN A 76 16.95 -8.68 11.03
CA ASN A 76 16.03 -8.00 10.13
C ASN A 76 14.82 -7.41 10.87
N TYR A 77 14.33 -8.06 11.92
CA TYR A 77 13.24 -7.54 12.73
C TYR A 77 13.66 -6.25 13.44
N VAL A 78 14.78 -6.26 14.16
CA VAL A 78 15.29 -5.07 14.84
C VAL A 78 15.55 -3.93 13.85
N ARG A 79 16.26 -4.24 12.76
CA ARG A 79 16.56 -3.28 11.70
C ARG A 79 15.31 -2.68 11.08
N ARG A 80 14.25 -3.44 10.84
CA ARG A 80 13.07 -2.92 10.10
C ARG A 80 11.96 -2.37 11.00
N ARG A 81 11.88 -2.80 12.26
CA ARG A 81 10.73 -2.53 13.14
C ARG A 81 11.06 -1.75 14.40
N ILE A 82 12.29 -1.83 14.90
CA ILE A 82 12.68 -1.18 16.16
C ILE A 82 13.42 0.12 15.89
N VAL A 83 14.36 0.12 14.93
CA VAL A 83 15.07 1.33 14.52
C VAL A 83 14.11 2.28 13.81
N LYS A 84 14.06 3.54 14.27
CA LYS A 84 13.22 4.56 13.66
C LYS A 84 13.87 5.10 12.39
N TYR A 85 13.21 4.89 11.26
CA TYR A 85 13.53 5.49 9.96
C TYR A 85 12.41 6.42 9.51
N ASN A 86 12.71 7.30 8.56
CA ASN A 86 11.69 8.11 7.90
C ASN A 86 10.75 7.21 7.09
N THR A 87 9.48 7.12 7.49
CA THR A 87 8.44 6.31 6.82
C THR A 87 7.37 7.15 6.13
N GLY A 88 7.57 8.47 6.04
CA GLY A 88 6.63 9.41 5.43
C GLY A 88 6.79 9.53 3.91
N LYS A 89 6.03 10.49 3.33
CA LYS A 89 6.25 10.96 1.96
C LYS A 89 7.70 11.37 1.78
N TRP A 90 8.25 11.11 0.61
CA TRP A 90 9.59 11.56 0.25
C TRP A 90 9.60 13.08 0.16
N THR A 91 10.55 13.73 0.83
CA THR A 91 10.76 15.17 0.68
C THR A 91 11.66 15.46 -0.52
N GLU A 92 11.63 16.71 -0.98
CA GLU A 92 12.47 17.20 -2.06
C GLU A 92 13.95 17.11 -1.71
N GLU A 93 14.32 17.29 -0.44
CA GLU A 93 15.69 17.12 0.06
C GLU A 93 16.12 15.65 -0.01
N GLU A 94 15.25 14.72 0.39
CA GLU A 94 15.56 13.29 0.31
C GLU A 94 15.75 12.83 -1.14
N LEU A 95 14.91 13.35 -2.04
CA LEU A 95 15.03 13.09 -3.48
C LEU A 95 16.29 13.74 -4.07
N TYR A 96 16.64 14.96 -3.65
CA TYR A 96 17.88 15.61 -4.05
C TYR A 96 19.09 14.76 -3.70
N VAL A 97 19.21 14.28 -2.46
CA VAL A 97 20.35 13.44 -2.04
C VAL A 97 20.44 12.15 -2.85
N LEU A 98 19.30 11.54 -3.16
CA LEU A 98 19.22 10.35 -4.00
C LEU A 98 19.75 10.61 -5.42
N LEU A 99 19.29 11.70 -6.05
CA LEU A 99 19.68 12.08 -7.41
C LEU A 99 21.11 12.62 -7.48
N GLU A 100 21.54 13.42 -6.50
CA GLU A 100 22.92 13.90 -6.35
C GLU A 100 23.89 12.73 -6.30
N HIS A 101 23.58 11.70 -5.51
CA HIS A 101 24.40 10.49 -5.42
C HIS A 101 24.53 9.76 -6.75
N TYR A 102 23.45 9.73 -7.54
CA TYR A 102 23.44 9.13 -8.88
C TYR A 102 24.26 9.96 -9.88
N PHE A 103 23.98 11.26 -10.02
CA PHE A 103 24.62 12.12 -11.02
C PHE A 103 26.07 12.48 -10.71
N SER A 104 26.49 12.44 -9.43
CA SER A 104 27.88 12.70 -9.05
C SER A 104 28.87 11.59 -9.46
N GLY A 105 28.44 10.60 -10.25
CA GLY A 105 29.31 9.51 -10.72
C GLY A 105 29.79 8.57 -9.61
N ARG A 106 29.22 8.67 -8.38
CA ARG A 106 29.45 7.67 -7.32
C ARG A 106 28.78 6.33 -7.64
N MET A 107 27.92 6.32 -8.65
CA MET A 107 27.40 5.14 -9.34
C MET A 107 27.95 5.21 -10.76
N ASP A 108 28.86 4.32 -11.13
CA ASP A 108 29.43 4.31 -12.47
C ASP A 108 28.31 4.01 -13.51
N PRO A 109 27.93 4.97 -14.37
CA PRO A 109 26.80 4.79 -15.30
C PRO A 109 27.05 3.66 -16.29
N GLN A 110 28.32 3.38 -16.62
CA GLN A 110 28.68 2.31 -17.54
C GLN A 110 28.38 0.92 -16.96
N GLN A 111 28.46 0.69 -15.65
CA GLN A 111 28.01 -0.56 -15.03
C GLN A 111 26.49 -0.78 -15.17
N SER A 112 25.71 0.29 -15.37
CA SER A 112 24.26 0.17 -15.48
C SER A 112 23.75 -0.11 -16.89
N GLN A 113 24.58 0.07 -17.93
CA GLN A 113 24.21 -0.11 -19.34
C GLN A 113 25.02 -1.18 -20.10
N SER A 114 26.27 -1.49 -19.72
CA SER A 114 27.10 -2.50 -20.44
C SER A 114 26.99 -3.93 -19.90
N GLU A 115 26.31 -4.16 -18.77
CA GLU A 115 26.28 -5.47 -18.07
C GLU A 115 25.21 -6.46 -18.58
N HIS A 116 24.94 -6.45 -19.89
CA HIS A 116 24.24 -7.55 -20.58
C HIS A 116 25.17 -8.51 -21.34
N GLY A 117 26.49 -8.25 -21.36
CA GLY A 117 27.45 -9.18 -21.97
C GLY A 117 28.90 -8.90 -21.64
N ALA A 118 29.38 -9.32 -20.46
CA ALA A 118 30.79 -9.68 -20.22
C ALA A 118 30.90 -10.35 -18.85
N ILE A 119 31.39 -11.60 -18.85
CA ILE A 119 31.67 -12.40 -17.65
C ILE A 119 33.18 -12.37 -17.44
N GLU A 120 33.64 -11.79 -16.33
CA GLU A 120 34.90 -12.19 -15.71
C GLU A 120 34.69 -12.47 -14.22
N SER A 121 35.10 -13.68 -13.83
CA SER A 121 34.94 -14.28 -12.52
C SER A 121 35.83 -13.64 -11.47
N SER A 122 35.22 -13.07 -10.43
CA SER A 122 35.88 -12.88 -9.14
C SER A 122 35.09 -13.65 -8.08
N SER A 123 35.64 -14.82 -7.77
CA SER A 123 35.26 -15.75 -6.70
C SER A 123 35.53 -15.12 -5.34
N TRP A 124 34.53 -15.10 -4.46
CA TRP A 124 34.75 -15.06 -3.01
C TRP A 124 34.48 -16.45 -2.47
N THR A 125 35.55 -17.09 -2.01
CA THR A 125 35.56 -18.34 -1.27
C THR A 125 34.91 -18.14 0.11
N GLU A 126 33.83 -18.89 0.35
CA GLU A 126 33.49 -19.33 1.69
C GLU A 126 34.49 -20.45 2.04
N ASP A 127 35.25 -20.31 3.14
CA ASP A 127 35.98 -21.42 3.74
C ASP A 127 34.99 -22.23 4.61
N PRO A 128 34.79 -23.52 4.33
CA PRO A 128 34.14 -24.46 5.23
C PRO A 128 35.21 -25.35 5.88
N GLU A 129 35.33 -25.37 7.20
CA GLU A 129 35.86 -26.56 7.89
C GLU A 129 35.55 -26.54 9.40
N ALA A 130 34.67 -27.47 9.81
CA ALA A 130 34.90 -28.47 10.86
C ALA A 130 33.57 -29.17 11.23
N ASP A 131 33.15 -30.14 10.42
CA ASP A 131 33.06 -31.54 10.87
C ASP A 131 32.45 -32.43 9.76
N SER A 132 33.21 -33.48 9.48
CA SER A 132 33.11 -34.41 8.36
C SER A 132 32.08 -35.52 8.60
N ILE A 133 31.08 -35.63 7.73
CA ILE A 133 30.54 -36.94 7.29
C ILE A 133 30.25 -36.85 5.78
N SER A 134 31.09 -37.56 5.03
CA SER A 134 30.93 -37.86 3.61
C SER A 134 29.77 -38.84 3.40
N LEU A 135 28.88 -38.57 2.45
CA LEU A 135 28.26 -39.61 1.62
C LEU A 135 27.78 -39.00 0.28
N HIS A 136 28.10 -39.73 -0.78
CA HIS A 136 27.83 -39.51 -2.19
C HIS A 136 26.43 -38.99 -2.55
N ALA A 137 26.37 -38.00 -3.43
CA ALA A 137 25.36 -37.94 -4.50
C ALA A 137 25.90 -37.13 -5.70
N SER A 138 26.04 -37.82 -6.82
CA SER A 138 26.37 -37.25 -8.13
C SER A 138 25.13 -36.63 -8.79
N SER A 139 25.37 -35.56 -9.55
CA SER A 139 24.73 -35.27 -10.84
C SER A 139 23.40 -34.51 -10.89
N LEU A 140 23.43 -33.51 -11.79
CA LEU A 140 22.36 -32.86 -12.57
C LEU A 140 21.82 -31.49 -12.10
N ASP A 141 22.01 -30.53 -13.02
CA ASP A 141 21.31 -29.27 -13.27
C ASP A 141 21.48 -28.09 -12.31
N ALA A 142 22.63 -27.41 -12.44
CA ALA A 142 22.85 -26.07 -11.90
C ALA A 142 22.98 -25.02 -13.02
N ALA A 143 21.90 -24.78 -13.76
CA ALA A 143 21.71 -23.55 -14.54
C ALA A 143 20.93 -22.50 -13.73
N SER A 144 21.29 -22.30 -12.46
CA SER A 144 20.69 -21.29 -11.59
C SER A 144 21.49 -19.98 -11.65
N THR A 145 21.17 -19.18 -12.67
CA THR A 145 21.13 -17.71 -12.68
C THR A 145 22.24 -16.93 -11.91
N PRO A 146 23.21 -16.31 -12.60
CA PRO A 146 24.16 -15.37 -11.98
C PRO A 146 23.50 -14.03 -11.55
N LYS A 147 22.21 -13.83 -11.83
CA LYS A 147 21.45 -12.57 -11.58
C LYS A 147 21.37 -12.15 -10.10
N SER A 148 21.50 -13.05 -9.11
CA SER A 148 21.34 -12.68 -7.69
C SER A 148 22.52 -11.88 -7.11
N GLN A 149 23.74 -12.10 -7.62
CA GLN A 149 24.93 -11.37 -7.17
C GLN A 149 24.95 -9.92 -7.68
N TYR A 150 24.41 -9.65 -8.87
CA TYR A 150 24.37 -8.30 -9.47
C TYR A 150 23.37 -7.38 -8.78
N GLU A 151 22.17 -7.88 -8.43
CA GLU A 151 21.20 -7.12 -7.64
C GLU A 151 21.73 -6.80 -6.22
N TYR A 152 22.67 -7.62 -5.72
CA TYR A 152 23.30 -7.40 -4.42
C TYR A 152 24.31 -6.23 -4.45
N LYS A 153 25.14 -6.13 -5.49
CA LYS A 153 26.13 -5.04 -5.66
C LYS A 153 25.46 -3.66 -5.75
N THR A 154 24.41 -3.55 -6.58
CA THR A 154 23.63 -2.30 -6.69
C THR A 154 22.84 -1.95 -5.42
N ARG A 155 22.55 -2.90 -4.53
CA ARG A 155 21.94 -2.60 -3.21
C ARG A 155 22.94 -2.05 -2.20
N HIS A 156 24.24 -2.30 -2.37
CA HIS A 156 25.27 -1.84 -1.42
C HIS A 156 25.60 -0.36 -1.61
N SER A 157 25.48 0.15 -2.84
CA SER A 157 25.69 1.56 -3.14
C SER A 157 24.65 2.48 -2.49
N TRP A 158 23.40 2.02 -2.29
CA TRP A 158 22.36 2.82 -1.63
C TRP A 158 22.52 2.96 -0.11
N ARG A 159 23.47 2.27 0.53
CA ARG A 159 23.69 2.39 1.99
C ARG A 159 24.13 3.79 2.39
N ALA A 160 24.96 4.44 1.57
CA ALA A 160 25.42 5.80 1.82
C ALA A 160 24.25 6.79 1.77
N VAL A 161 23.40 6.70 0.76
CA VAL A 161 22.18 7.51 0.63
C VAL A 161 21.24 7.24 1.81
N SER A 162 20.96 5.97 2.11
CA SER A 162 20.13 5.53 3.24
C SER A 162 20.56 6.13 4.57
N ALA A 163 21.87 6.16 4.85
CA ALA A 163 22.43 6.77 6.04
C ALA A 163 22.20 8.30 6.07
N GLN A 164 22.38 8.98 4.93
CA GLN A 164 22.21 10.43 4.83
C GLN A 164 20.75 10.88 5.01
N ILE A 165 19.78 10.18 4.43
CA ILE A 165 18.36 10.55 4.51
C ILE A 165 17.57 9.82 5.59
N ASN A 166 18.24 9.03 6.43
CA ASN A 166 17.63 8.22 7.48
C ASN A 166 16.43 7.37 7.00
N ARG A 167 16.57 6.72 5.83
CA ARG A 167 15.60 5.75 5.30
C ARG A 167 16.22 4.37 5.23
N LEU A 168 15.41 3.32 5.23
CA LEU A 168 15.92 1.96 4.99
C LEU A 168 16.51 1.86 3.58
N PRO A 169 17.63 1.13 3.37
CA PRO A 169 18.19 0.93 2.04
C PRO A 169 17.18 0.38 1.02
N GLU A 170 16.26 -0.48 1.47
CA GLU A 170 15.16 -0.96 0.64
C GLU A 170 14.22 0.15 0.19
N GLN A 171 13.85 1.09 1.07
CA GLN A 171 13.01 2.23 0.69
C GLN A 171 13.70 3.11 -0.34
N VAL A 172 15.02 3.33 -0.20
CA VAL A 172 15.83 4.09 -1.16
C VAL A 172 15.84 3.40 -2.51
N TYR A 173 16.07 2.10 -2.53
CA TYR A 173 16.08 1.31 -3.76
C TYR A 173 14.70 1.26 -4.44
N ASP A 174 13.63 1.11 -3.67
CA ASP A 174 12.26 1.14 -4.18
C ASP A 174 11.93 2.50 -4.79
N LYS A 175 12.38 3.60 -4.15
CA LYS A 175 12.22 4.95 -4.71
C LYS A 175 13.06 5.15 -5.97
N TRP A 176 14.28 4.64 -6.01
CA TRP A 176 15.11 4.66 -7.21
C TRP A 176 14.41 3.95 -8.37
N LYS A 177 13.85 2.76 -8.15
CA LYS A 177 13.06 2.03 -9.16
C LYS A 177 11.87 2.85 -9.68
N GLU A 178 11.21 3.59 -8.79
CA GLU A 178 10.08 4.45 -9.16
C GLU A 178 10.52 5.60 -10.09
N ILE A 179 11.64 6.26 -9.79
CA ILE A 179 12.08 7.46 -10.53
C ILE A 179 12.98 7.14 -11.72
N ARG A 180 13.65 5.98 -11.74
CA ARG A 180 14.62 5.55 -12.76
C ARG A 180 14.15 5.76 -14.20
N PRO A 181 12.91 5.38 -14.59
CA PRO A 181 12.45 5.58 -15.98
C PRO A 181 12.44 7.04 -16.42
N THR A 182 12.32 7.95 -15.47
CA THR A 182 12.25 9.40 -15.69
C THR A 182 13.48 10.13 -15.15
N VAL A 183 14.57 9.43 -14.83
CA VAL A 183 15.71 10.04 -14.15
C VAL A 183 16.38 11.11 -15.01
N GLU A 184 16.37 10.92 -16.32
CA GLU A 184 16.96 11.85 -17.29
C GLU A 184 16.28 13.22 -17.28
N ASN A 185 15.00 13.30 -16.87
CA ASN A 185 14.29 14.58 -16.71
C ASN A 185 14.91 15.47 -15.63
N TYR A 186 15.74 14.91 -14.75
CA TYR A 186 16.43 15.66 -13.69
C TYR A 186 17.87 16.04 -14.06
N ARG A 187 18.41 15.49 -15.16
CA ARG A 187 19.83 15.65 -15.52
C ARG A 187 20.27 17.10 -15.59
N GLU A 188 19.48 17.93 -16.27
CA GLU A 188 19.79 19.35 -16.47
C GLU A 188 19.96 20.11 -15.14
N LEU A 189 19.22 19.74 -14.09
CA LEU A 189 19.33 20.37 -12.77
C LEU A 189 20.70 20.13 -12.10
N PHE A 190 21.32 18.99 -12.38
CA PHE A 190 22.58 18.58 -11.78
C PHE A 190 23.79 18.91 -12.68
N GLU A 191 23.58 19.10 -13.98
CA GLU A 191 24.63 19.52 -14.93
C GLU A 191 24.75 21.05 -15.06
N THR A 192 23.70 21.81 -14.73
CA THR A 192 23.72 23.28 -14.78
C THR A 192 24.69 23.84 -13.74
N LYS A 193 25.80 24.42 -14.21
CA LYS A 193 26.79 25.07 -13.35
C LYS A 193 26.20 26.31 -12.68
N GLY A 194 26.42 26.45 -11.37
CA GLY A 194 26.06 27.65 -10.62
C GLY A 194 24.72 27.60 -9.89
N LEU A 195 23.91 26.54 -10.06
CA LEU A 195 22.72 26.37 -9.22
C LEU A 195 23.12 26.03 -7.79
N SER A 196 22.57 26.78 -6.83
CA SER A 196 22.72 26.45 -5.42
C SER A 196 21.88 25.23 -5.06
N LYS A 197 22.31 24.45 -4.06
CA LYS A 197 21.55 23.30 -3.53
C LYS A 197 20.08 23.65 -3.23
N LYS A 198 19.83 24.84 -2.67
CA LYS A 198 18.48 25.30 -2.34
C LYS A 198 17.62 25.54 -3.58
N GLU A 199 18.21 26.09 -4.65
CA GLU A 199 17.53 26.28 -5.93
C GLU A 199 17.25 24.94 -6.60
N THR A 200 18.20 24.01 -6.59
CA THR A 200 17.98 22.65 -7.12
C THR A 200 16.85 21.94 -6.38
N ILE A 201 16.81 22.01 -5.04
CA ILE A 201 15.72 21.42 -4.24
C ILE A 201 14.37 22.07 -4.57
N ARG A 202 14.33 23.40 -4.71
CA ARG A 202 13.11 24.12 -5.12
C ARG A 202 12.63 23.64 -6.50
N MET A 203 13.53 23.60 -7.48
CA MET A 203 13.21 23.15 -8.84
C MET A 203 12.81 21.67 -8.88
N LEU A 204 13.39 20.82 -8.03
CA LEU A 204 12.94 19.44 -7.84
C LEU A 204 11.52 19.37 -7.29
N GLY A 205 11.18 20.23 -6.34
CA GLY A 205 9.80 20.41 -5.86
C GLY A 205 8.86 20.82 -6.98
N ASP A 206 9.28 21.78 -7.79
CA ASP A 206 8.52 22.23 -8.96
C ASP A 206 8.32 21.08 -9.95
N ILE A 207 9.34 20.28 -10.29
CA ILE A 207 9.20 19.12 -11.20
C ILE A 207 8.36 17.99 -10.59
N SER A 208 8.47 17.77 -9.28
CA SER A 208 7.73 16.72 -8.59
C SER A 208 6.25 17.05 -8.42
N THR A 209 5.93 18.34 -8.23
CA THR A 209 4.55 18.83 -8.05
C THR A 209 3.90 19.20 -9.39
N SER A 210 4.68 19.79 -10.29
CA SER A 210 4.26 20.12 -11.65
C SER A 210 4.15 18.82 -12.43
N ARG A 211 2.91 18.32 -12.54
CA ARG A 211 2.58 17.20 -13.43
C ARG A 211 2.95 17.46 -14.90
N LYS A 212 3.30 18.70 -15.25
CA LYS A 212 3.84 19.10 -16.53
C LYS A 212 5.37 19.02 -16.46
N VAL A 213 5.97 17.93 -16.94
CA VAL A 213 7.34 18.00 -17.47
C VAL A 213 7.21 18.72 -18.81
N ALA A 214 7.05 20.04 -18.78
CA ALA A 214 7.50 20.84 -19.90
C ALA A 214 9.02 20.64 -19.93
N ARG A 215 9.56 20.17 -21.06
CA ARG A 215 11.01 20.27 -21.34
C ARG A 215 11.44 21.64 -20.87
N PHE A 216 12.51 21.71 -20.09
CA PHE A 216 13.00 22.96 -19.51
C PHE A 216 12.93 24.05 -20.57
N PRO A 217 12.33 25.22 -20.28
CA PRO A 217 12.52 26.36 -21.16
C PRO A 217 14.03 26.54 -21.23
N ALA A 218 14.60 26.29 -22.42
CA ALA A 218 16.03 26.43 -22.65
C ALA A 218 16.43 27.74 -21.97
N ILE A 219 17.38 27.68 -21.05
CA ILE A 219 17.93 28.86 -20.38
C ILE A 219 18.68 29.63 -21.47
N ALA A 220 17.92 30.29 -22.33
CA ALA A 220 18.39 31.18 -23.35
C ALA A 220 18.80 32.44 -22.60
N SER A 221 20.11 32.65 -22.59
CA SER A 221 20.81 33.85 -22.18
C SER A 221 19.93 35.09 -22.35
N GLN A 222 19.55 35.70 -21.23
CA GLN A 222 18.81 36.94 -21.20
C GLN A 222 19.64 38.03 -21.90
N SER A 223 19.21 38.44 -23.08
CA SER A 223 19.45 39.79 -23.58
C SER A 223 18.14 40.34 -24.15
N ASN A 224 17.71 41.44 -23.53
CA ASN A 224 16.74 42.44 -23.98
C ASN A 224 15.23 42.16 -23.84
N THR A 225 14.68 42.71 -22.75
CA THR A 225 13.58 43.69 -22.74
C THR A 225 12.55 43.57 -23.87
N GLY A 226 11.55 42.74 -23.65
CA GLY A 226 10.28 42.79 -24.36
C GLY A 226 9.19 42.32 -23.40
N ASP A 227 8.17 43.15 -23.22
CA ASP A 227 6.99 42.94 -22.39
C ASP A 227 6.30 41.61 -22.74
N VAL A 228 6.48 40.58 -21.91
CA VAL A 228 5.82 39.27 -22.07
C VAL A 228 4.64 39.22 -21.12
N THR A 229 3.46 39.41 -21.70
CA THR A 229 2.16 39.19 -21.08
C THR A 229 2.10 37.76 -20.52
N LEU A 230 2.01 37.65 -19.20
CA LEU A 230 1.74 36.42 -18.47
C LEU A 230 0.31 35.94 -18.78
N GLU A 231 0.13 35.25 -19.90
CA GLU A 231 -1.06 34.44 -20.11
C GLU A 231 -0.99 33.25 -19.13
N SER A 232 -1.89 33.27 -18.16
CA SER A 232 -2.11 32.22 -17.18
C SER A 232 -2.53 30.93 -17.89
N ASP A 233 -1.55 30.06 -18.07
CA ASP A 233 -1.66 28.81 -18.82
C ASP A 233 -2.46 27.75 -18.02
N GLU A 234 -3.81 27.89 -18.03
CA GLU A 234 -4.80 27.02 -17.38
C GLU A 234 -4.75 25.54 -17.83
N ASN A 235 -3.89 25.19 -18.79
CA ASN A 235 -3.86 23.89 -19.42
C ASN A 235 -3.07 22.83 -18.61
N SER A 236 -3.39 22.68 -17.33
CA SER A 236 -2.82 21.67 -16.42
C SER A 236 -3.35 20.26 -16.70
N GLN A 237 -2.95 19.73 -17.86
CA GLN A 237 -3.28 18.36 -18.25
C GLN A 237 -2.61 17.37 -17.27
N PRO A 238 -3.39 16.52 -16.57
CA PRO A 238 -2.85 15.47 -15.71
C PRO A 238 -1.95 14.52 -16.54
N ARG A 239 -1.03 13.78 -15.88
CA ARG A 239 -0.22 12.73 -16.54
C ARG A 239 -1.10 11.97 -17.53
N PRO A 240 -0.70 11.84 -18.81
CA PRO A 240 -1.55 11.26 -19.82
C PRO A 240 -2.02 9.91 -19.31
N ALA A 241 -3.35 9.76 -19.23
CA ALA A 241 -3.95 8.47 -18.99
C ALA A 241 -3.43 7.53 -20.09
N LEU A 242 -3.21 6.26 -19.76
CA LEU A 242 -2.81 5.28 -20.77
C LEU A 242 -3.83 5.36 -21.92
N THR A 243 -3.33 5.54 -23.14
CA THR A 243 -4.17 5.53 -24.33
C THR A 243 -4.81 4.15 -24.48
N ASP A 244 -5.92 4.07 -25.20
CA ASP A 244 -6.57 2.76 -25.40
C ASP A 244 -5.68 1.79 -26.20
N GLU A 245 -4.78 2.32 -27.03
CA GLU A 245 -3.74 1.57 -27.73
C GLU A 245 -2.69 1.01 -26.76
N GLU A 246 -2.12 1.84 -25.89
CA GLU A 246 -1.18 1.36 -24.87
C GLU A 246 -1.82 0.32 -23.94
N ARG A 247 -3.11 0.48 -23.59
CA ARG A 247 -3.84 -0.51 -22.79
C ARG A 247 -3.99 -1.84 -23.51
N ARG A 248 -4.25 -1.81 -24.82
CA ARG A 248 -4.30 -3.00 -25.68
C ARG A 248 -2.96 -3.71 -25.69
N ASP A 249 -1.90 -2.97 -25.97
CA ASP A 249 -0.56 -3.53 -26.13
C ASP A 249 -0.06 -4.13 -24.81
N ILE A 250 -0.27 -3.44 -23.69
CA ILE A 250 0.04 -3.96 -22.36
C ILE A 250 -0.71 -5.29 -22.11
N HIS A 251 -2.00 -5.36 -22.45
CA HIS A 251 -2.77 -6.58 -22.23
C HIS A 251 -2.30 -7.72 -23.15
N ALA A 252 -2.08 -7.43 -24.44
CA ALA A 252 -1.62 -8.40 -25.42
C ALA A 252 -0.25 -8.98 -25.04
N TYR A 253 0.69 -8.13 -24.63
CA TYR A 253 2.00 -8.58 -24.17
C TYR A 253 1.91 -9.45 -22.91
N ILE A 254 1.04 -9.10 -21.95
CA ILE A 254 0.79 -9.94 -20.77
C ILE A 254 0.24 -11.31 -21.18
N VAL A 255 -0.69 -11.38 -22.14
CA VAL A 255 -1.24 -12.65 -22.66
C VAL A 255 -0.11 -13.49 -23.27
N GLU A 256 0.74 -12.88 -24.11
CA GLU A 256 1.86 -13.54 -24.78
C GLU A 256 2.87 -14.15 -23.79
N ILE A 257 3.38 -13.34 -22.86
CA ILE A 257 4.43 -13.82 -21.92
C ILE A 257 3.89 -14.82 -20.90
N THR A 258 2.58 -14.80 -20.62
CA THR A 258 1.97 -15.75 -19.67
C THR A 258 1.53 -17.05 -20.33
N ALA A 259 1.43 -17.11 -21.66
CA ALA A 259 1.10 -18.34 -22.40
C ALA A 259 2.12 -19.47 -22.16
N ASN A 260 3.36 -19.13 -21.80
CA ASN A 260 4.45 -20.08 -21.55
C ASN A 260 4.59 -20.47 -20.06
N ILE A 261 3.81 -19.89 -19.15
CA ILE A 261 3.89 -20.21 -17.72
C ILE A 261 3.24 -21.59 -17.49
N ALA A 262 3.87 -22.42 -16.66
CA ALA A 262 3.43 -23.78 -16.39
C ALA A 262 1.94 -23.84 -16.02
N LYS A 263 1.21 -24.76 -16.67
CA LYS A 263 -0.22 -24.99 -16.44
C LYS A 263 -0.44 -25.44 -15.00
N GLY A 264 -1.34 -24.75 -14.27
CA GLY A 264 -1.81 -25.19 -12.96
C GLY A 264 -1.92 -24.12 -11.87
N GLU A 265 -1.26 -22.97 -12.05
CA GLU A 265 -1.41 -21.84 -11.13
C GLU A 265 -2.23 -20.70 -11.75
N PRO A 266 -3.00 -19.93 -10.96
CA PRO A 266 -3.78 -18.82 -11.49
C PRO A 266 -2.88 -17.78 -12.18
N LEU A 267 -3.12 -17.52 -13.47
CA LEU A 267 -2.26 -16.62 -14.25
C LEU A 267 -2.17 -15.21 -13.64
N VAL A 268 -3.28 -14.74 -13.06
CA VAL A 268 -3.38 -13.40 -12.46
C VAL A 268 -2.33 -13.15 -11.37
N SER A 269 -2.00 -14.17 -10.57
CA SER A 269 -0.99 -14.04 -9.51
C SER A 269 0.44 -14.16 -10.00
N ASN A 270 0.64 -14.68 -11.22
CA ASN A 270 1.94 -15.09 -11.74
C ASN A 270 2.42 -14.26 -12.94
N ILE A 271 1.80 -13.11 -13.18
CA ILE A 271 2.25 -12.18 -14.22
C ILE A 271 3.71 -11.75 -13.91
N PRO A 272 4.66 -11.94 -14.84
CA PRO A 272 6.05 -11.56 -14.64
C PRO A 272 6.21 -10.04 -14.83
N TRP A 273 5.71 -9.26 -13.87
CA TRP A 273 5.63 -7.79 -13.95
C TRP A 273 6.94 -7.10 -14.31
N LYS A 274 8.08 -7.68 -13.91
CA LYS A 274 9.40 -7.18 -14.29
C LYS A 274 9.61 -7.19 -15.81
N ALA A 275 9.31 -8.31 -16.48
CA ALA A 275 9.43 -8.42 -17.94
C ALA A 275 8.45 -7.46 -18.64
N VAL A 276 7.23 -7.32 -18.11
CA VAL A 276 6.25 -6.32 -18.60
C VAL A 276 6.84 -4.90 -18.51
N SER A 277 7.40 -4.52 -17.37
CA SER A 277 7.97 -3.17 -17.20
C SER A 277 9.23 -2.92 -18.03
N GLU A 278 10.00 -3.96 -18.36
CA GLU A 278 11.16 -3.86 -19.25
C GLU A 278 10.71 -3.62 -20.71
N HIS A 279 9.57 -4.19 -21.12
CA HIS A 279 8.97 -3.94 -22.44
C HIS A 279 8.38 -2.52 -22.54
N PHE A 280 7.64 -2.08 -21.52
CA PHE A 280 6.99 -0.76 -21.47
C PHE A 280 7.77 0.25 -20.61
N HIS A 281 8.96 0.64 -21.08
CA HIS A 281 9.92 1.46 -20.35
C HIS A 281 9.41 2.85 -19.93
N ASP A 282 8.39 3.39 -20.62
CA ASP A 282 7.76 4.67 -20.28
C ASP A 282 6.93 4.62 -18.98
N PHE A 283 6.64 3.41 -18.47
CA PHE A 283 5.80 3.21 -17.30
C PHE A 283 6.51 2.38 -16.22
N SER A 284 6.46 2.86 -14.99
CA SER A 284 6.89 2.05 -13.84
C SER A 284 6.07 0.75 -13.73
N GLU A 285 6.72 -0.32 -13.27
CA GLU A 285 6.08 -1.62 -12.97
C GLU A 285 4.80 -1.46 -12.15
N SER A 286 4.85 -0.61 -11.11
CA SER A 286 3.70 -0.35 -10.23
C SER A 286 2.55 0.34 -10.96
N LYS A 287 2.82 1.27 -11.88
CA LYS A 287 1.80 1.95 -12.70
C LYS A 287 1.11 0.93 -13.61
N ILE A 288 1.88 0.13 -14.34
CA ILE A 288 1.35 -0.89 -15.26
C ILE A 288 0.50 -1.89 -14.48
N ARG A 289 1.03 -2.45 -13.40
CA ARG A 289 0.34 -3.42 -12.54
C ARG A 289 -0.98 -2.86 -12.00
N LEU A 290 -0.97 -1.63 -11.51
CA LEU A 290 -2.17 -0.98 -10.97
C LEU A 290 -3.22 -0.73 -12.06
N GLN A 291 -2.81 -0.18 -13.20
CA GLN A 291 -3.70 0.08 -14.34
C GLN A 291 -4.29 -1.21 -14.89
N TRP A 292 -3.46 -2.24 -15.06
CA TRP A 292 -3.91 -3.53 -15.53
C TRP A 292 -4.91 -4.17 -14.56
N SER A 293 -4.57 -4.21 -13.27
CA SER A 293 -5.41 -4.84 -12.26
C SER A 293 -6.76 -4.15 -12.09
N LEU A 294 -6.79 -2.82 -12.14
CA LEU A 294 -7.98 -2.05 -11.78
C LEU A 294 -8.84 -1.58 -12.95
N ASN A 295 -8.27 -1.46 -14.16
CA ASN A 295 -8.94 -0.88 -15.31
C ASN A 295 -8.88 -1.83 -16.51
N ILE A 296 -7.68 -2.13 -17.03
CA ILE A 296 -7.51 -2.88 -18.29
C ILE A 296 -8.17 -4.27 -18.19
N TYR A 297 -7.80 -5.08 -17.21
CA TYR A 297 -8.32 -6.45 -17.11
C TYR A 297 -9.84 -6.48 -16.83
N PRO A 298 -10.40 -5.70 -15.90
CA PRO A 298 -11.85 -5.57 -15.77
C PRO A 298 -12.58 -5.11 -17.03
N ASP A 299 -11.99 -4.20 -17.82
CA ASP A 299 -12.55 -3.78 -19.11
C ASP A 299 -12.59 -4.94 -20.11
N VAL A 300 -11.51 -5.72 -20.20
CA VAL A 300 -11.44 -6.93 -21.04
C VAL A 300 -12.51 -7.95 -20.63
N LEU A 301 -12.64 -8.22 -19.32
CA LEU A 301 -13.66 -9.14 -18.80
C LEU A 301 -15.09 -8.68 -19.11
N ARG A 302 -15.37 -7.38 -19.01
CA ARG A 302 -16.68 -6.82 -19.36
C ARG A 302 -17.05 -7.02 -20.82
N ARG A 303 -16.07 -7.00 -21.73
CA ARG A 303 -16.28 -7.23 -23.17
C ARG A 303 -16.49 -8.70 -23.49
N ASN A 304 -15.72 -9.58 -22.85
CA ASN A 304 -15.69 -11.01 -23.18
C ASN A 304 -16.72 -11.85 -22.41
N ILE A 305 -17.24 -11.36 -21.27
CA ILE A 305 -18.09 -12.17 -20.38
C ILE A 305 -19.40 -11.44 -20.11
N THR A 306 -20.46 -11.90 -20.78
CA THR A 306 -21.81 -11.35 -20.62
C THR A 306 -22.26 -11.40 -19.16
N GLY A 307 -22.71 -10.24 -18.67
CA GLY A 307 -23.19 -10.05 -17.30
C GLY A 307 -22.10 -9.68 -16.30
N PHE A 308 -20.81 -9.84 -16.63
CA PHE A 308 -19.71 -9.46 -15.73
C PHE A 308 -19.78 -7.97 -15.36
N SER A 309 -19.66 -7.67 -14.07
CA SER A 309 -19.75 -6.30 -13.55
C SER A 309 -19.14 -6.18 -12.16
N ASP A 310 -18.77 -4.94 -11.79
CA ASP A 310 -18.19 -4.64 -10.47
C ASP A 310 -19.10 -5.09 -9.31
N ILE A 311 -20.43 -5.05 -9.52
CA ILE A 311 -21.40 -5.43 -8.48
C ILE A 311 -21.40 -6.93 -8.20
N ILE A 312 -21.24 -7.78 -9.22
CA ILE A 312 -21.10 -9.24 -9.07
C ILE A 312 -19.88 -9.56 -8.23
N VAL A 313 -18.75 -8.95 -8.57
CA VAL A 313 -17.48 -9.13 -7.84
C VAL A 313 -17.64 -8.69 -6.39
N ALA A 314 -18.29 -7.54 -6.16
CA ALA A 314 -18.55 -7.04 -4.82
C ALA A 314 -19.44 -7.98 -4.00
N ARG A 315 -20.54 -8.52 -4.57
CA ARG A 315 -21.44 -9.45 -3.88
C ARG A 315 -20.73 -10.76 -3.52
N CYS A 316 -19.95 -11.33 -4.42
CA CYS A 316 -19.13 -12.51 -4.13
C CYS A 316 -18.10 -12.23 -3.03
N GLY A 317 -17.40 -11.10 -3.09
CA GLY A 317 -16.47 -10.67 -2.05
C GLY A 317 -17.15 -10.50 -0.68
N LEU A 318 -18.32 -9.85 -0.63
CA LEU A 318 -19.11 -9.69 0.60
C LEU A 318 -19.59 -11.03 1.16
N HIS A 319 -19.97 -11.98 0.30
CA HIS A 319 -20.34 -13.33 0.72
C HIS A 319 -19.17 -14.03 1.42
N PHE A 320 -17.98 -13.98 0.83
CA PHE A 320 -16.77 -14.53 1.41
C PHE A 320 -16.45 -13.93 2.77
N LEU A 321 -16.45 -12.59 2.87
CA LEU A 321 -16.21 -11.88 4.13
C LEU A 321 -17.22 -12.28 5.22
N ARG A 322 -18.51 -12.36 4.86
CA ARG A 322 -19.59 -12.74 5.78
C ARG A 322 -19.44 -14.17 6.30
N LYS A 323 -19.06 -15.11 5.42
CA LYS A 323 -18.88 -16.54 5.76
C LYS A 323 -17.69 -16.76 6.70
N ARG A 324 -16.60 -16.00 6.51
CA ARG A 324 -15.37 -16.13 7.30
C ARG A 324 -15.50 -15.62 8.74
N ARG A 325 -16.50 -14.76 9.05
CA ARG A 325 -16.73 -14.17 10.39
C ARG A 325 -15.47 -13.57 11.04
N LEU A 326 -14.50 -13.13 10.24
CA LEU A 326 -13.22 -12.64 10.77
C LEU A 326 -13.37 -11.22 11.31
N GLU A 327 -12.84 -11.00 12.51
CA GLU A 327 -12.71 -9.70 13.18
C GLU A 327 -11.56 -8.87 12.59
N ALA A 328 -11.45 -8.83 11.26
CA ALA A 328 -10.45 -7.97 10.64
C ALA A 328 -10.93 -6.52 10.63
N GLU A 329 -10.04 -5.61 10.99
CA GLU A 329 -10.32 -4.17 10.95
C GLU A 329 -10.28 -3.59 9.53
N ARG A 330 -9.60 -4.25 8.59
CA ARG A 330 -9.33 -3.72 7.24
C ARG A 330 -9.56 -4.77 6.16
N LEU A 331 -10.10 -4.31 5.02
CA LEU A 331 -10.28 -5.14 3.83
C LEU A 331 -8.97 -5.71 3.29
N SER A 332 -7.85 -5.00 3.46
CA SER A 332 -6.52 -5.44 3.03
C SER A 332 -5.98 -6.66 3.78
N HIS A 333 -6.60 -7.06 4.90
CA HIS A 333 -6.19 -8.25 5.66
C HIS A 333 -6.81 -9.54 5.10
N PHE A 334 -7.72 -9.44 4.13
CA PHE A 334 -8.36 -10.59 3.51
C PHE A 334 -7.65 -10.98 2.22
N ASP A 335 -7.25 -12.25 2.14
CA ASP A 335 -6.70 -12.83 0.93
C ASP A 335 -7.82 -13.28 -0.01
N PHE A 336 -8.29 -12.35 -0.85
CA PHE A 336 -9.29 -12.65 -1.87
C PHE A 336 -8.75 -13.56 -2.99
N GLY A 337 -7.43 -13.69 -3.15
CA GLY A 337 -6.81 -14.52 -4.19
C GLY A 337 -7.12 -16.01 -4.00
N GLN A 338 -7.30 -16.47 -2.75
CA GLN A 338 -7.72 -17.84 -2.47
C GLN A 338 -9.19 -18.10 -2.83
N PHE A 339 -10.03 -17.06 -2.87
CA PHE A 339 -11.46 -17.21 -3.10
C PHE A 339 -11.86 -16.92 -4.55
N LEU A 340 -11.27 -15.90 -5.16
CA LEU A 340 -11.45 -15.50 -6.55
C LEU A 340 -10.09 -15.45 -7.26
N PRO A 341 -9.41 -16.61 -7.44
CA PRO A 341 -8.07 -16.67 -8.04
C PRO A 341 -8.03 -16.12 -9.47
N GLN A 342 -9.16 -16.12 -10.17
CA GLN A 342 -9.30 -15.59 -11.53
C GLN A 342 -9.35 -14.05 -11.60
N LEU A 343 -9.37 -13.34 -10.47
CA LEU A 343 -9.44 -11.87 -10.42
C LEU A 343 -8.26 -11.29 -9.64
N PRO A 344 -7.76 -10.10 -10.04
CA PRO A 344 -6.75 -9.39 -9.27
C PRO A 344 -7.29 -9.09 -7.86
N PRO A 345 -6.60 -9.48 -6.77
CA PRO A 345 -7.10 -9.25 -5.41
C PRO A 345 -7.40 -7.77 -5.14
N LEU A 346 -6.59 -6.87 -5.72
CA LEU A 346 -6.77 -5.42 -5.60
C LEU A 346 -8.08 -4.93 -6.24
N TYR A 347 -8.50 -5.55 -7.35
CA TYR A 347 -9.77 -5.24 -7.99
C TYR A 347 -10.96 -5.72 -7.15
N VAL A 348 -10.89 -6.93 -6.59
CA VAL A 348 -11.93 -7.43 -5.68
C VAL A 348 -12.10 -6.50 -4.47
N VAL A 349 -10.98 -6.08 -3.85
CA VAL A 349 -10.99 -5.11 -2.74
C VAL A 349 -11.64 -3.80 -3.16
N ARG A 350 -11.32 -3.26 -4.35
CA ARG A 350 -11.92 -2.03 -4.88
C ARG A 350 -13.44 -2.19 -5.04
N CYS A 351 -13.91 -3.28 -5.65
CA CYS A 351 -15.34 -3.53 -5.85
C CYS A 351 -16.09 -3.60 -4.52
N VAL A 352 -15.54 -4.34 -3.54
CA VAL A 352 -16.12 -4.44 -2.20
C VAL A 352 -16.14 -3.07 -1.50
N ASP A 353 -15.02 -2.34 -1.49
CA ASP A 353 -14.94 -1.00 -0.88
C ASP A 353 -15.94 -0.01 -1.49
N MET A 354 -16.06 -0.01 -2.82
CA MET A 354 -17.05 0.81 -3.53
C MET A 354 -18.48 0.45 -3.14
N ALA A 355 -18.80 -0.85 -3.03
CA ALA A 355 -20.09 -1.32 -2.58
C ALA A 355 -20.40 -0.92 -1.13
N LEU A 356 -19.43 -1.06 -0.21
CA LEU A 356 -19.57 -0.63 1.18
C LEU A 356 -19.84 0.88 1.27
N LYS A 357 -19.01 1.70 0.61
CA LYS A 357 -19.19 3.16 0.56
C LYS A 357 -20.55 3.56 -0.01
N LYS A 358 -21.00 2.90 -1.08
CA LYS A 358 -22.33 3.14 -1.66
C LYS A 358 -23.43 2.82 -0.65
N CYS A 359 -23.39 1.67 0.01
CA CYS A 359 -24.39 1.26 1.00
C CYS A 359 -24.41 2.20 2.22
N VAL A 360 -23.24 2.61 2.72
CA VAL A 360 -23.16 3.58 3.84
C VAL A 360 -23.73 4.94 3.44
N ARG A 361 -23.48 5.42 2.22
CA ARG A 361 -24.10 6.66 1.71
C ARG A 361 -25.61 6.53 1.56
N THR A 362 -26.13 5.38 1.14
CA THR A 362 -27.58 5.13 1.05
C THR A 362 -28.21 5.07 2.44
N PHE A 363 -27.53 4.45 3.40
CA PHE A 363 -27.94 4.40 4.81
C PHE A 363 -28.02 5.80 5.41
N ALA A 364 -26.99 6.61 5.21
CA ALA A 364 -26.92 7.99 5.70
C ALA A 364 -28.05 8.87 5.15
N LYS A 365 -28.59 8.54 3.97
CA LYS A 365 -29.73 9.24 3.36
C LYS A 365 -31.08 8.74 3.86
N GLY A 366 -31.13 7.77 4.77
CA GLY A 366 -32.37 7.14 5.24
C GLY A 366 -33.10 6.33 4.17
N LYS A 367 -32.42 5.97 3.07
CA LYS A 367 -33.04 5.32 1.90
C LYS A 367 -33.00 3.79 1.96
N LEU A 368 -32.33 3.21 2.94
CA LEU A 368 -32.25 1.75 3.07
C LEU A 368 -33.55 1.22 3.67
N GLN A 369 -34.30 0.46 2.86
CA GLN A 369 -35.55 -0.17 3.28
C GLN A 369 -35.34 -1.27 4.33
N VAL A 370 -34.12 -1.83 4.41
CA VAL A 370 -33.76 -2.87 5.39
C VAL A 370 -33.30 -2.23 6.71
N ALA A 371 -34.20 -1.50 7.37
CA ALA A 371 -34.04 -1.01 8.74
C ALA A 371 -34.17 -2.13 9.79
N LYS A 372 -33.68 -3.34 9.49
CA LYS A 372 -33.48 -4.44 10.45
C LYS A 372 -32.02 -4.68 10.79
N VAL A 373 -31.14 -3.74 10.47
CA VAL A 373 -29.86 -3.66 11.20
C VAL A 373 -30.21 -3.03 12.54
N ALA A 374 -30.63 -3.85 13.51
CA ALA A 374 -30.75 -3.42 14.90
C ALA A 374 -29.40 -2.81 15.29
N VAL A 375 -29.35 -1.47 15.32
CA VAL A 375 -28.24 -0.72 15.87
C VAL A 375 -28.47 -0.84 17.37
N SER A 376 -27.71 -1.71 18.04
CA SER A 376 -27.75 -1.77 19.50
C SER A 376 -27.40 -0.38 20.05
N ASP A 377 -28.11 0.10 21.08
CA ASP A 377 -27.89 1.44 21.67
C ASP A 377 -26.42 1.73 21.99
N LYS A 378 -25.63 0.69 22.30
CA LYS A 378 -24.15 0.69 22.45
C LYS A 378 -23.34 1.10 21.22
N SER A 379 -23.95 1.72 20.20
CA SER A 379 -23.25 2.15 18.98
C SER A 379 -23.64 3.50 18.43
N ILE A 380 -24.52 4.18 19.16
CA ILE A 380 -24.79 5.58 18.96
C ILE A 380 -23.69 6.30 19.75
N LEU A 381 -22.80 6.99 19.04
CA LEU A 381 -21.86 7.90 19.68
C LEU A 381 -22.61 9.20 19.97
N SER A 382 -22.60 9.61 21.22
CA SER A 382 -23.01 10.95 21.62
C SER A 382 -22.19 12.01 20.87
N TYR A 383 -22.72 13.23 20.78
CA TYR A 383 -22.02 14.34 20.15
C TYR A 383 -20.65 14.61 20.80
N LYS A 384 -20.54 14.41 22.12
CA LYS A 384 -19.31 14.56 22.90
C LYS A 384 -18.27 13.50 22.51
N GLU A 385 -18.66 12.22 22.46
CA GLU A 385 -17.79 11.12 22.04
C GLU A 385 -17.33 11.28 20.60
N CYS A 386 -18.21 11.75 19.71
CA CYS A 386 -17.86 12.02 18.32
C CYS A 386 -16.85 13.17 18.20
N ASN A 387 -16.98 14.23 19.00
CA ASN A 387 -15.99 15.31 19.03
C ASN A 387 -14.64 14.84 19.59
N THR A 388 -14.64 14.01 20.64
CA THR A 388 -13.40 13.39 21.17
C THR A 388 -12.73 12.52 20.11
N LEU A 389 -13.50 11.70 19.40
CA LEU A 389 -13.03 10.89 18.28
C LEU A 389 -12.43 11.77 17.16
N LEU A 390 -13.11 12.86 16.78
CA LEU A 390 -12.63 13.78 15.74
C LEU A 390 -11.36 14.52 16.16
N GLN A 391 -11.26 14.93 17.42
CA GLN A 391 -10.03 15.54 17.95
C GLN A 391 -8.88 14.54 17.98
N PHE A 392 -9.15 13.28 18.37
CA PHE A 392 -8.17 12.20 18.32
C PHE A 392 -7.70 11.93 16.88
N LEU A 393 -8.62 11.82 15.92
CA LEU A 393 -8.30 11.64 14.49
C LEU A 393 -7.50 12.81 13.90
N ARG A 394 -7.74 14.05 14.37
CA ARG A 394 -6.97 15.22 13.94
C ARG A 394 -5.54 15.20 14.51
N LYS A 395 -5.39 14.74 15.76
CA LYS A 395 -4.10 14.69 16.47
C LYS A 395 -3.24 13.51 16.01
N ASN A 396 -3.86 12.37 15.77
CA ASN A 396 -3.23 11.14 15.30
C ASN A 396 -3.55 10.97 13.82
N LYS A 397 -2.58 11.26 12.93
CA LYS A 397 -2.69 11.05 11.48
C LYS A 397 -2.89 9.56 11.06
N SER A 398 -3.23 8.67 11.98
CA SER A 398 -3.44 7.23 11.81
C SER A 398 -4.87 6.83 12.17
N MET A 399 -5.39 5.76 11.54
CA MET A 399 -6.73 5.21 11.82
C MET A 399 -6.85 4.70 13.27
N ILE A 400 -8.00 4.99 13.87
CA ILE A 400 -8.46 4.48 15.17
C ILE A 400 -8.91 3.01 15.05
N THR A 401 -8.62 2.18 16.05
CA THR A 401 -9.10 0.78 16.16
C THR A 401 -10.52 0.70 16.72
N ALA A 402 -11.24 -0.42 16.49
CA ALA A 402 -12.59 -0.56 17.04
C ALA A 402 -12.62 -0.51 18.57
N GLU A 403 -11.55 -0.97 19.22
CA GLU A 403 -11.34 -0.97 20.68
C GLU A 403 -11.17 0.44 21.23
N GLU A 404 -10.43 1.31 20.53
CA GLU A 404 -10.27 2.72 20.91
C GLU A 404 -11.59 3.51 20.81
N VAL A 405 -12.41 3.24 19.79
CA VAL A 405 -13.77 3.82 19.72
C VAL A 405 -14.64 3.34 20.89
N TYR A 406 -14.51 2.07 21.27
CA TYR A 406 -15.27 1.48 22.37
C TYR A 406 -14.81 1.99 23.74
N ALA A 407 -13.51 2.23 23.94
CA ALA A 407 -12.97 2.81 25.16
C ALA A 407 -13.50 4.24 25.37
N LEU A 408 -13.60 5.02 24.29
CA LEU A 408 -14.13 6.39 24.33
C LEU A 408 -15.61 6.47 24.72
N SER A 409 -16.38 5.38 24.59
CA SER A 409 -17.81 5.36 24.94
C SER A 409 -18.12 4.98 26.39
N TYR A 410 -17.12 4.61 27.20
CA TYR A 410 -17.32 4.21 28.61
C TYR A 410 -16.75 5.21 29.63
N ASP A 411 -16.00 6.23 29.21
CA ASP A 411 -15.40 7.24 30.10
C ASP A 411 -16.33 8.43 30.42
N ALA A 412 -17.64 8.32 30.15
CA ALA A 412 -18.63 9.29 30.61
C ALA A 412 -19.26 8.79 31.93
N PRO A 413 -19.15 9.54 33.05
CA PRO A 413 -19.77 9.13 34.31
C PRO A 413 -21.28 9.03 34.12
N ALA A 414 -21.85 7.88 34.51
CA ALA A 414 -23.27 7.61 34.44
C ALA A 414 -24.04 8.63 35.30
N ALA A 415 -24.83 9.49 34.64
CA ALA A 415 -25.85 10.27 35.32
C ALA A 415 -27.08 9.37 35.46
N GLU A 416 -27.41 9.02 36.70
CA GLU A 416 -28.67 8.39 37.06
C GLU A 416 -29.83 9.30 36.63
N SER A 417 -30.80 8.77 35.87
CA SER A 417 -32.15 9.31 35.89
C SER A 417 -33.18 8.21 35.70
N SER A 418 -34.20 8.35 36.53
CA SER A 418 -35.24 7.40 36.89
C SER A 418 -36.28 7.17 35.79
N GLU A 419 -36.95 6.04 35.92
CA GLU A 419 -38.19 5.62 35.25
C GLU A 419 -39.22 6.73 35.01
N SER A 420 -39.90 6.68 33.86
CA SER A 420 -41.36 6.49 33.78
C SER A 420 -41.80 6.23 32.33
N GLN A 421 -42.57 5.16 32.13
CA GLN A 421 -43.43 4.94 30.97
C GLN A 421 -44.56 5.97 30.95
N GLU A 422 -44.88 6.52 29.76
CA GLU A 422 -46.28 6.74 29.41
C GLU A 422 -46.48 6.69 27.90
N VAL A 423 -47.43 5.84 27.49
CA VAL A 423 -47.96 5.73 26.14
C VAL A 423 -49.17 6.66 26.08
N LEU A 424 -49.17 7.63 25.16
CA LEU A 424 -50.41 8.28 24.72
C LEU A 424 -50.34 8.67 23.25
N ALA A 425 -51.42 8.36 22.55
CA ALA A 425 -51.67 8.68 21.16
C ALA A 425 -52.61 9.89 21.03
N ILE A 426 -52.61 10.47 19.83
CA ILE A 426 -53.59 11.39 19.21
C ILE A 426 -53.43 12.89 19.54
N SER A 427 -53.07 13.69 18.53
CA SER A 427 -54.00 14.66 17.88
C SER A 427 -53.24 15.66 17.00
N ASP A 428 -53.69 15.79 15.76
CA ASP A 428 -53.45 16.91 14.87
C ASP A 428 -53.77 18.26 15.55
N ARG A 429 -52.91 19.26 15.33
CA ARG A 429 -53.31 20.67 15.21
C ARG A 429 -52.17 21.54 14.68
N ASP A 430 -52.53 22.31 13.66
CA ASP A 430 -51.76 23.35 12.99
C ASP A 430 -51.21 24.41 13.93
N THR A 431 -50.00 24.93 13.64
CA THR A 431 -49.59 26.35 13.81
C THR A 431 -48.18 26.58 13.21
N PRO A 432 -47.74 27.84 12.99
CA PRO A 432 -47.30 28.29 11.68
C PRO A 432 -45.78 28.32 11.49
N SER A 433 -45.42 28.45 10.21
CA SER A 433 -44.14 28.88 9.67
C SER A 433 -43.50 30.03 10.46
N ASP A 434 -42.47 29.73 11.23
CA ASP A 434 -41.33 30.64 11.44
C ASP A 434 -40.04 29.83 11.45
N SER A 435 -39.22 30.04 10.43
CA SER A 435 -37.95 29.35 10.21
C SER A 435 -36.83 30.06 10.96
N PRO A 436 -36.23 29.49 12.02
CA PRO A 436 -35.03 30.07 12.60
C PRO A 436 -33.86 29.82 11.65
N SER A 437 -33.09 30.88 11.42
CA SER A 437 -31.90 30.89 10.59
C SER A 437 -30.91 29.79 11.00
N ARG A 438 -30.73 28.83 10.09
CA ARG A 438 -29.84 27.68 10.26
C ARG A 438 -28.39 28.18 10.45
N PRO A 439 -27.68 27.82 11.52
CA PRO A 439 -26.32 28.30 11.76
C PRO A 439 -25.38 27.81 10.64
N LYS A 440 -24.71 28.75 9.96
CA LYS A 440 -23.81 28.53 8.81
C LYS A 440 -22.59 27.62 9.10
N GLY A 441 -22.40 27.16 10.34
CA GLY A 441 -21.31 26.27 10.74
C GLY A 441 -21.55 24.77 10.51
N GLU A 442 -22.80 24.30 10.33
CA GLU A 442 -23.08 22.86 10.23
C GLU A 442 -22.64 22.20 8.91
N LEU A 443 -22.57 22.96 7.80
CA LEU A 443 -22.22 22.38 6.50
C LEU A 443 -20.73 22.02 6.37
N ALA A 444 -19.83 22.70 7.09
CA ALA A 444 -18.39 22.48 6.98
C ALA A 444 -17.91 21.20 7.68
N VAL A 445 -18.65 20.69 8.67
CA VAL A 445 -18.25 19.49 9.42
C VAL A 445 -18.51 18.21 8.61
N ALA A 446 -19.55 18.20 7.77
CA ALA A 446 -19.95 17.01 7.01
C ALA A 446 -18.91 16.55 5.97
N SER A 447 -18.05 17.43 5.47
CA SER A 447 -17.01 17.09 4.48
C SER A 447 -15.74 16.48 5.08
N ILE A 448 -15.56 16.54 6.41
CA ILE A 448 -14.35 16.09 7.12
C ILE A 448 -14.57 14.73 7.80
N LEU A 449 -15.82 14.29 7.96
CA LEU A 449 -16.10 13.04 8.65
C LEU A 449 -15.59 11.82 7.86
N PRO A 450 -14.94 10.86 8.55
CA PRO A 450 -14.65 9.56 7.96
C PRO A 450 -15.92 8.94 7.36
N TYR A 451 -15.80 8.27 6.20
CA TYR A 451 -16.96 7.72 5.48
C TYR A 451 -17.75 6.66 6.26
N ASN A 452 -17.18 6.14 7.34
CA ASN A 452 -17.79 5.17 8.26
C ASN A 452 -18.53 5.81 9.44
N VAL A 453 -18.59 7.14 9.53
CA VAL A 453 -19.38 7.88 10.52
C VAL A 453 -20.60 8.48 9.83
N VAL A 454 -21.79 8.14 10.32
CA VAL A 454 -23.07 8.59 9.75
C VAL A 454 -23.77 9.53 10.72
N LYS A 455 -24.10 10.74 10.28
CA LYS A 455 -24.85 11.73 11.07
C LYS A 455 -26.34 11.43 11.00
N PHE A 456 -26.99 11.35 12.16
CA PHE A 456 -28.45 11.32 12.35
C PHE A 456 -28.92 12.60 13.05
N LYS A 457 -30.25 12.76 13.21
CA LYS A 457 -30.81 13.91 13.92
C LYS A 457 -30.29 14.00 15.37
N ASP A 458 -30.14 12.86 16.03
CA ASP A 458 -29.85 12.78 17.47
C ASP A 458 -28.40 12.37 17.79
N GLY A 459 -27.50 12.32 16.80
CA GLY A 459 -26.10 11.97 17.04
C GLY A 459 -25.36 11.41 15.83
N PHE A 460 -24.30 10.66 16.10
CA PHE A 460 -23.49 10.01 15.07
C PHE A 460 -23.43 8.50 15.31
N VAL A 461 -23.43 7.72 14.23
CA VAL A 461 -23.28 6.27 14.30
C VAL A 461 -21.97 5.88 13.62
N TYR A 462 -21.11 5.20 14.37
CA TYR A 462 -19.91 4.58 13.82
C TYR A 462 -20.22 3.19 13.28
N LEU A 463 -19.96 2.99 11.99
CA LEU A 463 -20.12 1.71 11.32
C LEU A 463 -18.77 0.99 11.23
N SER A 464 -18.54 0.04 12.13
CA SER A 464 -17.40 -0.90 12.01
C SER A 464 -17.44 -1.64 10.67
N LEU A 465 -16.28 -2.13 10.20
CA LEU A 465 -16.21 -2.88 8.93
C LEU A 465 -17.21 -4.06 8.92
N PHE A 466 -17.34 -4.77 10.04
CA PHE A 466 -18.33 -5.83 10.20
C PHE A 466 -19.77 -5.35 9.96
N ARG A 467 -20.15 -4.20 10.51
CA ARG A 467 -21.49 -3.62 10.30
C ARG A 467 -21.68 -3.15 8.86
N GLN A 468 -20.66 -2.54 8.25
CA GLN A 468 -20.70 -2.16 6.84
C GLN A 468 -20.91 -3.38 5.95
N ILE A 469 -20.21 -4.50 6.21
CA ILE A 469 -20.39 -5.76 5.48
C ILE A 469 -21.80 -6.30 5.68
N LYS A 470 -22.33 -6.33 6.92
CA LYS A 470 -23.70 -6.80 7.18
C LYS A 470 -24.74 -5.96 6.44
N LEU A 471 -24.57 -4.63 6.48
CA LEU A 471 -25.42 -3.67 5.78
C LEU A 471 -25.42 -3.92 4.27
N ALA A 472 -24.24 -3.97 3.66
CA ALA A 472 -24.09 -4.20 2.22
C ALA A 472 -24.56 -5.61 1.79
N TYR A 473 -24.35 -6.63 2.64
CA TYR A 473 -24.81 -7.99 2.38
C TYR A 473 -26.34 -8.06 2.24
N CYS A 474 -27.06 -7.36 3.11
CA CYS A 474 -28.52 -7.25 3.06
C CYS A 474 -28.98 -6.38 1.90
N GLU A 475 -28.42 -5.17 1.75
CA GLU A 475 -28.85 -4.20 0.73
C GLU A 475 -28.63 -4.72 -0.69
N LEU A 476 -27.50 -5.38 -0.94
CA LEU A 476 -27.18 -5.91 -2.26
C LEU A 476 -27.77 -7.31 -2.51
N LYS A 477 -28.63 -7.80 -1.60
CA LYS A 477 -29.29 -9.11 -1.69
C LYS A 477 -28.29 -10.22 -1.99
N VAL A 478 -27.14 -10.20 -1.32
CA VAL A 478 -25.99 -11.07 -1.65
C VAL A 478 -26.40 -12.54 -1.61
N LYS A 479 -27.24 -12.95 -0.65
CA LYS A 479 -27.70 -14.34 -0.53
C LYS A 479 -28.49 -14.81 -1.76
N GLU A 480 -29.30 -13.93 -2.35
CA GLU A 480 -30.19 -14.25 -3.47
C GLU A 480 -29.41 -14.38 -4.78
N HIS A 481 -28.40 -13.53 -4.98
CA HIS A 481 -27.65 -13.48 -6.23
C HIS A 481 -26.33 -14.24 -6.23
N PHE A 482 -25.85 -14.73 -5.09
CA PHE A 482 -24.52 -15.35 -4.99
C PHE A 482 -24.32 -16.52 -5.96
N SER A 483 -25.32 -17.39 -6.12
CA SER A 483 -25.21 -18.54 -7.01
C SER A 483 -25.06 -18.12 -8.47
N SER A 484 -25.94 -17.23 -8.98
CA SER A 484 -25.86 -16.72 -10.35
C SER A 484 -24.59 -15.90 -10.60
N ASP A 485 -24.13 -15.15 -9.60
CA ASP A 485 -22.90 -14.37 -9.68
C ASP A 485 -21.67 -15.26 -9.80
N MET A 486 -21.61 -16.32 -9.00
CA MET A 486 -20.52 -17.30 -9.07
C MET A 486 -20.53 -18.07 -10.39
N GLU A 487 -21.69 -18.33 -11.00
CA GLU A 487 -21.75 -18.92 -12.34
C GLU A 487 -21.12 -18.01 -13.39
N ILE A 488 -21.35 -16.70 -13.31
CA ILE A 488 -20.71 -15.73 -14.21
C ILE A 488 -19.19 -15.69 -13.97
N LEU A 489 -18.74 -15.63 -12.71
CA LEU A 489 -17.30 -15.59 -12.38
C LEU A 489 -16.56 -16.89 -12.72
N LYS A 490 -17.24 -18.04 -12.74
CA LYS A 490 -16.65 -19.33 -13.17
C LYS A 490 -16.37 -19.38 -14.67
N ARG A 491 -16.98 -18.50 -15.48
CA ARG A 491 -16.71 -18.40 -16.92
C ARG A 491 -15.37 -17.75 -17.22
N ILE A 492 -14.75 -17.09 -16.24
CA ILE A 492 -13.40 -16.53 -16.38
C ILE A 492 -12.40 -17.68 -16.29
N PRO A 493 -11.63 -17.99 -17.36
CA PRO A 493 -10.60 -19.01 -17.31
C PRO A 493 -9.52 -18.63 -16.28
N GLN A 494 -9.01 -19.61 -15.55
CA GLN A 494 -7.93 -19.40 -14.56
C GLN A 494 -6.53 -19.50 -15.21
N ASP A 495 -6.47 -20.19 -16.33
CA ASP A 495 -5.28 -20.62 -17.06
C ASP A 495 -5.09 -19.87 -18.39
N ALA A 496 -5.98 -18.93 -18.71
CA ALA A 496 -5.87 -18.10 -19.90
C ALA A 496 -6.42 -16.69 -19.63
N PHE A 497 -5.87 -15.70 -20.33
CA PHE A 497 -6.47 -14.37 -20.40
C PHE A 497 -7.31 -14.25 -21.68
N PRO A 498 -8.56 -13.73 -21.61
CA PRO A 498 -9.34 -13.45 -22.81
C PRO A 498 -8.64 -12.37 -23.65
N PRO A 499 -8.78 -12.41 -24.99
CA PRO A 499 -8.17 -11.39 -25.85
C PRO A 499 -8.76 -10.00 -25.57
N TYR A 500 -7.96 -8.97 -25.79
CA TYR A 500 -8.48 -7.60 -25.84
C TYR A 500 -9.20 -7.40 -27.17
N GLU A 501 -10.42 -7.93 -27.29
CA GLU A 501 -11.22 -7.73 -28.49
C GLU A 501 -11.38 -6.22 -28.73
N THR A 502 -10.99 -5.77 -29.91
CA THR A 502 -11.55 -4.54 -30.47
C THR A 502 -13.03 -4.82 -30.62
N LEU A 503 -13.86 -4.07 -29.89
CA LEU A 503 -15.24 -3.87 -30.34
C LEU A 503 -15.09 -3.44 -31.80
N SER A 504 -15.37 -4.34 -32.75
CA SER A 504 -15.75 -3.91 -34.07
C SER A 504 -16.94 -3.02 -33.78
N ILE A 505 -16.72 -1.71 -33.85
CA ILE A 505 -17.81 -0.75 -33.92
C ILE A 505 -18.51 -1.20 -35.19
N GLY A 506 -19.58 -1.98 -35.03
CA GLY A 506 -20.36 -2.44 -36.15
C GLY A 506 -20.81 -1.19 -36.90
N ASP A 507 -20.52 -1.20 -38.19
CA ASP A 507 -21.11 -0.31 -39.20
C ASP A 507 -22.64 -0.24 -39.07
#